data_AF-A0A7J6QQZ4-F1
#
_entry.id   AF-A0A7J6QQZ4-F1
#
_cell.length_a   1.000
_cell.length_b   1.000
_cell.length_c   1.000
_cell.angle_alpha   90.00
_cell.angle_beta   90.00
_cell.angle_gamma   90.00
#
_symmetry.space_group_name_H-M   'P 1'
#
loop_
_entity.id
_entity.type
_entity.pdbx_description
1 polymer ?
#
loop_
_entity_poly.entity_id
_entity_poly.type
_entity_poly.pdbx_seq_one_letter_code
_entity_poly.pdbx_strand_id
1 'polypeptide(L)'
;SYSTPDDIPHDIRTTKLTVDAKHDTLLVPINGTLVPFHIRTIKNISKPNDEGGKYTSIRINFHAPGTSFVQQDMFPESNRSKQTLIYLKELNYRSEDGRNLQAVFR
;
A
#
# COMPACT_ATOMS: atom_id res chain seq x y z
N SER A 1 6.10 -9.73 4.50
CA SER A 1 5.77 -8.64 5.41
C SER A 1 5.83 -9.08 6.85
N TYR A 2 4.93 -9.92 7.37
CA TYR A 2 5.05 -10.45 8.73
C TYR A 2 4.63 -11.92 8.76
N SER A 3 5.24 -12.72 9.63
CA SER A 3 4.90 -14.15 9.75
C SER A 3 3.74 -14.35 10.72
N THR A 4 3.70 -13.53 11.77
CA THR A 4 2.65 -13.52 12.79
C THR A 4 2.16 -12.08 13.04
N PRO A 5 0.94 -11.90 13.57
CA PRO A 5 0.45 -10.57 13.94
C PRO A 5 1.31 -9.86 14.98
N ASP A 6 1.94 -10.62 15.89
CA ASP A 6 2.83 -10.10 16.94
C ASP A 6 4.14 -9.49 16.39
N ASP A 7 4.48 -9.77 15.12
CA ASP A 7 5.64 -9.18 14.48
C ASP A 7 5.37 -7.73 14.02
N ILE A 8 4.09 -7.30 13.98
CA ILE A 8 3.72 -5.94 13.64
C ILE A 8 4.11 -5.04 14.82
N PRO A 9 4.82 -3.92 14.61
CA PRO A 9 5.22 -3.09 15.74
C PRO A 9 4.02 -2.49 16.49
N HIS A 10 3.93 -2.74 17.80
CA HIS A 10 2.79 -2.35 18.65
C HIS A 10 2.80 -0.86 19.06
N ASP A 11 3.90 -0.15 18.87
CA ASP A 11 4.06 1.26 19.20
C ASP A 11 3.54 2.21 18.11
N ILE A 12 3.04 1.66 17.00
CA ILE A 12 2.59 2.43 15.84
C ILE A 12 1.14 2.90 16.02
N ARG A 13 0.91 4.18 15.72
CA ARG A 13 -0.44 4.75 15.67
C ARG A 13 -1.23 4.13 14.52
N THR A 14 -2.37 3.53 14.84
CA THR A 14 -3.24 2.82 13.88
C THR A 14 -3.87 3.69 12.79
N THR A 15 -3.79 5.01 12.90
CA THR A 15 -4.38 5.97 11.95
C THR A 15 -3.38 6.58 10.98
N LYS A 16 -2.12 6.20 11.03
CA LYS A 16 -1.04 6.78 10.21
C LYS A 16 -0.45 5.76 9.25
N LEU A 17 -0.11 6.21 8.05
CA LEU A 17 0.74 5.45 7.16
C LEU A 17 2.13 5.34 7.78
N THR A 18 2.66 4.13 7.81
CA THR A 18 3.95 3.85 8.45
C THR A 18 4.78 2.93 7.56
N VAL A 19 6.06 3.23 7.43
CA VAL A 19 7.02 2.41 6.69
C VAL A 19 7.80 1.59 7.72
N ASP A 20 7.72 0.28 7.64
CA ASP A 20 8.63 -0.63 8.32
C ASP A 20 9.75 -1.03 7.35
N ALA A 21 10.90 -0.36 7.49
CA ALA A 21 12.09 -0.61 6.69
C ALA A 21 12.76 -1.96 7.03
N LYS A 22 12.54 -2.52 8.21
CA LYS A 22 13.13 -3.82 8.60
C LYS A 22 12.50 -4.97 7.84
N HIS A 23 11.21 -4.87 7.55
CA HIS A 23 10.42 -5.92 6.89
C HIS A 23 9.97 -5.55 5.47
N ASP A 24 10.54 -4.50 4.89
CA ASP A 24 10.20 -4.03 3.54
C ASP A 24 8.68 -3.90 3.35
N THR A 25 8.01 -3.26 4.31
CA THR A 25 6.54 -3.25 4.40
C THR A 25 5.99 -1.86 4.64
N LEU A 26 4.98 -1.51 3.87
CA LEU A 26 4.13 -0.35 4.10
C LEU A 26 2.91 -0.77 4.92
N LEU A 27 2.74 -0.20 6.10
CA LEU A 27 1.56 -0.34 6.94
C LEU A 27 0.57 0.75 6.58
N VAL A 28 -0.58 0.36 6.04
CA VAL A 28 -1.63 1.29 5.62
C VAL A 28 -2.87 1.14 6.52
N PRO A 29 -3.46 2.24 7.01
CA PRO A 29 -4.65 2.16 7.85
C PRO A 29 -5.90 1.91 7.01
N ILE A 30 -6.62 0.82 7.27
CA ILE A 30 -7.91 0.49 6.65
C ILE A 30 -8.93 0.29 7.79
N ASN A 31 -9.93 1.17 7.86
CA ASN A 31 -11.00 1.12 8.87
C ASN A 31 -10.49 0.93 10.32
N GLY A 32 -9.41 1.65 10.69
CA GLY A 32 -8.83 1.61 12.04
C GLY A 32 -7.87 0.44 12.29
N THR A 33 -7.63 -0.42 11.30
CA THR A 33 -6.67 -1.52 11.36
C THR A 33 -5.47 -1.22 10.47
N LEU A 34 -4.24 -1.46 10.96
CA LEU A 34 -3.05 -1.37 10.12
C LEU A 34 -2.90 -2.64 9.30
N VAL A 35 -2.95 -2.50 7.99
CA VAL A 35 -2.84 -3.59 7.03
C VAL A 35 -1.45 -3.54 6.38
N PRO A 36 -0.66 -4.62 6.47
CA PRO A 36 0.68 -4.65 5.90
C PRO A 36 0.65 -4.98 4.40
N PHE A 37 1.39 -4.20 3.62
CA PHE A 37 1.68 -4.46 2.21
C PHE A 37 3.19 -4.50 1.97
N HIS A 38 3.68 -5.61 1.42
CA HIS A 38 5.09 -5.72 1.06
C HIS A 38 5.42 -4.75 -0.08
N ILE A 39 6.58 -4.10 -0.06
CA ILE A 39 6.97 -3.12 -1.11
C ILE A 39 6.93 -3.74 -2.52
N ARG A 40 7.21 -5.04 -2.65
CA ARG A 40 7.16 -5.76 -3.95
C ARG A 40 5.76 -5.84 -4.56
N THR A 41 4.70 -5.67 -3.76
CA THR A 41 3.32 -5.62 -4.27
C THR A 41 2.92 -4.21 -4.74
N ILE A 42 3.71 -3.20 -4.39
CA ILE A 42 3.47 -1.80 -4.72
C ILE A 42 4.24 -1.46 -6.00
N LYS A 43 3.51 -0.97 -7.00
CA LYS A 43 4.07 -0.52 -8.28
C LYS A 43 4.74 0.85 -8.15
N ASN A 44 4.05 1.81 -7.55
CA ASN A 44 4.57 3.13 -7.24
C ASN A 44 3.65 3.84 -6.25
N ILE A 45 4.16 4.93 -5.67
CA ILE A 45 3.36 5.90 -4.93
C ILE A 45 3.45 7.22 -5.68
N SER A 46 2.33 7.90 -5.88
CA SER A 46 2.27 9.21 -6.52
C SER A 46 1.54 10.22 -5.66
N LYS A 47 1.83 11.50 -5.85
CA LYS A 47 1.04 12.61 -5.34
C LYS A 47 0.10 13.05 -6.46
N PRO A 48 -1.21 12.79 -6.38
CA PRO A 48 -2.17 13.38 -7.31
C PRO A 48 -2.03 14.91 -7.26
N ASN A 49 -2.20 15.59 -8.39
CA ASN A 49 -2.20 17.05 -8.41
C ASN A 49 -3.31 17.56 -7.46
N ASP A 50 -2.94 18.40 -6.49
CA ASP A 50 -3.89 18.94 -5.51
C ASP A 50 -4.84 19.94 -6.18
N GLU A 51 -6.14 19.64 -6.20
CA GLU A 51 -7.22 20.51 -6.68
C GLU A 51 -7.51 21.67 -5.70
N GLY A 52 -6.49 22.44 -5.30
CA GLY A 52 -6.67 23.68 -4.53
C GLY A 52 -5.92 23.77 -3.20
N GLY A 53 -4.84 23.01 -3.00
CA GLY A 53 -3.82 23.24 -1.95
C GLY A 53 -4.26 23.03 -0.48
N LYS A 54 -5.54 22.77 -0.21
CA LYS A 54 -6.07 22.61 1.16
C LYS A 54 -5.72 21.25 1.79
N TYR A 55 -5.43 20.24 0.99
CA TYR A 55 -5.16 18.89 1.47
C TYR A 55 -3.88 18.38 0.82
N THR A 56 -3.27 17.37 1.43
CA THR A 56 -2.23 16.57 0.79
C THR A 56 -2.82 15.21 0.45
N SER A 57 -2.54 14.71 -0.75
CA SER A 57 -3.00 13.40 -1.21
C SER A 57 -1.83 12.50 -1.60
N ILE A 58 -1.97 11.20 -1.35
CA ILE A 58 -1.09 10.16 -1.91
C ILE A 58 -1.94 9.06 -2.54
N ARG A 59 -1.45 8.52 -3.65
CA ARG A 59 -2.00 7.34 -4.31
C ARG A 59 -0.96 6.24 -4.30
N ILE A 60 -1.32 5.10 -3.73
CA ILE A 60 -0.51 3.89 -3.74
C ILE A 60 -1.07 3.00 -4.85
N ASN A 61 -0.26 2.72 -5.87
CA ASN A 61 -0.62 1.84 -6.97
C ASN A 61 0.01 0.46 -6.74
N PHE A 62 -0.76 -0.60 -6.93
CA PHE A 62 -0.32 -1.98 -6.72
C PHE A 62 -0.13 -2.70 -8.06
N HIS A 63 0.65 -3.78 -8.01
CA HIS A 63 0.72 -4.72 -9.12
C HIS A 63 -0.57 -5.54 -9.18
N ALA A 64 -1.28 -5.43 -10.30
CA ALA A 64 -2.44 -6.27 -10.61
C ALA A 64 -2.40 -6.73 -12.08
N PRO A 65 -2.97 -7.89 -12.42
CA PRO A 65 -3.09 -8.33 -13.81
C PRO A 65 -3.74 -7.24 -14.68
N GLY A 66 -3.18 -6.98 -15.87
CA GLY A 66 -3.69 -5.99 -16.81
C GLY A 66 -3.32 -4.52 -16.54
N THR A 67 -2.56 -4.20 -15.49
CA THR A 67 -2.21 -2.79 -15.14
C THR A 67 -0.85 -2.29 -15.64
N SER A 68 -0.05 -3.15 -16.29
CA SER A 68 1.21 -2.84 -17.02
C SER A 68 1.85 -4.13 -17.54
N PHE A 69 2.98 -4.04 -18.27
CA PHE A 69 3.94 -5.13 -18.53
C PHE A 69 4.49 -5.68 -17.20
N VAL A 70 3.69 -6.44 -16.48
CA VAL A 70 4.13 -7.17 -15.29
C VAL A 70 4.52 -8.56 -15.77
N GLN A 71 5.73 -9.02 -15.45
CA GLN A 71 6.17 -10.39 -15.73
C GLN A 71 5.08 -11.35 -15.23
N GLN A 72 4.57 -12.23 -16.10
CA GLN A 72 3.56 -13.23 -15.75
C GLN A 72 3.95 -14.02 -14.49
N ASP A 73 5.26 -14.17 -14.26
CA ASP A 73 5.85 -14.88 -13.13
C ASP A 73 5.61 -14.24 -11.75
N MET A 74 5.15 -12.98 -11.67
CA MET A 74 4.83 -12.33 -10.39
C MET A 74 3.47 -12.73 -9.82
N PHE A 75 2.58 -13.27 -10.65
CA PHE A 75 1.25 -13.68 -10.21
C PHE A 75 1.15 -15.20 -10.22
N PRO A 76 0.52 -15.80 -9.19
CA PRO A 76 0.27 -17.24 -9.21
C PRO A 76 -0.52 -17.61 -10.46
N GLU A 77 -0.09 -18.66 -11.15
CA GLU A 77 -0.78 -19.14 -12.34
C GLU A 77 -2.24 -19.48 -12.01
N SER A 78 -3.16 -18.80 -12.67
CA SER A 78 -4.60 -19.03 -12.55
C SER A 78 -5.03 -20.44 -13.00
N ASN A 79 -4.14 -21.22 -13.62
CA ASN A 79 -4.43 -22.53 -14.19
C ASN A 79 -4.38 -23.70 -13.20
N ARG A 80 -3.81 -23.54 -12.00
CA ARG A 80 -3.69 -24.66 -11.03
C ARG A 80 -4.88 -24.85 -10.11
N SER A 81 -5.74 -23.84 -10.01
CA SER A 81 -6.97 -23.88 -9.24
C SER A 81 -7.95 -22.94 -9.92
N LYS A 82 -9.18 -23.38 -10.22
CA LYS A 82 -10.27 -22.57 -10.81
C LYS A 82 -10.73 -21.42 -9.90
N GLN A 83 -9.80 -20.66 -9.33
CA GLN A 83 -10.03 -19.57 -8.39
C GLN A 83 -9.83 -18.26 -9.14
N THR A 84 -10.91 -17.49 -9.22
CA THR A 84 -10.84 -16.08 -9.59
C THR A 84 -10.16 -15.34 -8.46
N LEU A 85 -8.92 -14.92 -8.68
CA LEU A 85 -8.18 -14.10 -7.72
C LEU A 85 -8.58 -12.62 -7.87
N ILE A 86 -8.80 -11.96 -6.74
CA ILE A 86 -9.11 -10.53 -6.67
C ILE A 86 -7.82 -9.79 -6.28
N TYR A 87 -7.52 -8.71 -7.01
CA TYR A 87 -6.33 -7.89 -6.80
C TYR A 87 -6.73 -6.46 -6.46
N LEU A 88 -5.99 -5.86 -5.52
CA LEU A 88 -6.09 -4.44 -5.24
C LEU A 88 -5.35 -3.67 -6.34
N LYS A 89 -5.99 -2.66 -6.93
CA LYS A 89 -5.37 -1.80 -7.96
C LYS A 89 -4.69 -0.59 -7.35
N GLU A 90 -5.40 0.14 -6.51
CA GLU A 90 -4.92 1.38 -5.91
C GLU A 90 -5.61 1.70 -4.58
N LEU A 91 -4.90 2.43 -3.72
CA LEU A 91 -5.44 3.09 -2.53
C LEU A 91 -5.12 4.59 -2.60
N ASN A 92 -6.07 5.42 -2.19
CA ASN A 92 -5.91 6.87 -2.16
C ASN A 92 -6.14 7.37 -0.73
N TYR A 93 -5.17 8.09 -0.18
CA TYR A 93 -5.26 8.76 1.12
C TYR A 93 -5.21 10.26 0.94
N ARG A 94 -6.01 10.97 1.74
CA ARG A 94 -6.08 12.43 1.78
C ARG A 94 -6.09 12.90 3.23
N SER A 95 -5.35 13.95 3.53
CA SER A 95 -5.27 14.54 4.86
C SER A 95 -5.16 16.06 4.77
N GLU A 96 -5.79 16.79 5.70
CA GLU A 96 -5.50 18.22 5.91
C GLU A 96 -4.11 18.42 6.50
N ASP A 97 -3.71 17.56 7.45
CA ASP A 97 -2.34 17.49 7.97
C ASP A 97 -1.49 16.58 7.08
N GLY A 98 -0.80 17.19 6.11
CA GLY A 98 0.03 16.48 5.13
C GLY A 98 1.33 15.88 5.69
N ARG A 99 1.73 16.18 6.93
CA ARG A 99 3.06 15.81 7.46
C ARG A 99 3.32 14.31 7.39
N ASN A 100 2.34 13.48 7.75
CA ASN A 100 2.48 12.02 7.66
C ASN A 100 2.61 11.54 6.21
N LEU A 101 1.75 12.04 5.32
CA LEU A 101 1.75 11.65 3.91
C LEU A 101 3.02 12.10 3.19
N GLN A 102 3.53 13.28 3.52
CA GLN A 102 4.79 13.81 2.97
C GLN A 102 6.00 13.03 3.47
N ALA A 103 6.02 12.63 4.74
CA ALA A 103 7.11 11.83 5.31
C ALA A 103 7.20 10.45 4.67
N VAL A 104 6.06 9.81 4.37
CA VAL A 104 6.01 8.48 3.74
C VAL A 104 6.37 8.52 2.25
N PHE A 105 6.13 9.65 1.57
CA PHE A 105 6.48 9.79 0.16
C PHE A 105 7.98 10.06 -0.10
N ARG A 106 8.73 10.46 0.93
CA ARG A 106 10.13 10.87 0.79
C ARG A 106 11.06 9.68 0.60
#